data_AF-A0A2E6N6S1-F1
#
_entry.id   AF-A0A2E6N6S1-F1
#
_cell.length_a   1.000
_cell.length_b   1.000
_cell.length_c   1.000
_cell.angle_alpha   90.00
_cell.angle_beta   90.00
_cell.angle_gamma   90.00
#
_symmetry.space_group_name_H-M   'P 1'
#
loop_
_entity.id
_entity.type
_entity.pdbx_description
1 polymer ?
#
loop_
_entity_poly.entity_id
_entity_poly.type
_entity_poly.pdbx_seq_one_letter_code
_entity_poly.pdbx_strand_id
1 'polypeptide(L)'
;MKNRDSLRSEAKAFILQYYQETEQSGFEDRWAEIKQQIQETGSYTHTLDELDYGGKLAWRNSNRCVGRLFWKTLKTLDKRCVSTASDFKEALIQHIQTAETRTKIRSTITIFAPSDSSQGSRFRIKNYTLLMYAGYEKDSQVIGDPKNIAFTKHCESLGWKGEGSHFDLLPVVYSMNNGPEQWLEIPRNQVSEVYIGHSKYPWFADLGLKWYKLPIISFMSLNIGGIIYPAAPFNGWYMLDEIATRNFGDENRYNMLPDIAKQLDLDLTSPFWKEKALTVLSEAVYYSFEKAHATIVDRQSAVEQFMKFMGQENQAGRQVTGDWSWLIPPNASSTTAIFHTEISNELKFPNFI
;
A
#
# COMPACT_ATOMS: atom_id res chain seq x y z
N MET A 1 -24.54 -10.45 -3.71
CA MET A 1 -25.23 -9.18 -3.38
C MET A 1 -25.33 -9.08 -1.86
N LYS A 2 -24.94 -7.95 -1.25
CA LYS A 2 -25.17 -7.75 0.18
C LYS A 2 -26.68 -7.64 0.44
N ASN A 3 -27.16 -8.22 1.54
CA ASN A 3 -28.53 -8.04 2.00
C ASN A 3 -28.81 -6.53 2.20
N ARG A 4 -29.96 -6.03 1.72
CA ARG A 4 -30.38 -4.62 1.87
C ARG A 4 -30.36 -4.16 3.33
N ASP A 5 -30.70 -5.04 4.26
CA ASP A 5 -30.68 -4.72 5.69
C ASP A 5 -29.25 -4.56 6.21
N SER A 6 -28.30 -5.38 5.72
CA SER A 6 -26.87 -5.23 6.01
C SER A 6 -26.35 -3.89 5.48
N LEU A 7 -26.67 -3.55 4.23
CA LEU A 7 -26.26 -2.29 3.63
C LEU A 7 -26.80 -1.08 4.41
N ARG A 8 -28.07 -1.11 4.81
CA ARG A 8 -28.68 -0.05 5.63
C ARG A 8 -28.00 0.08 6.98
N SER A 9 -27.70 -1.04 7.64
CA SER A 9 -27.01 -1.04 8.94
C SER A 9 -25.60 -0.44 8.83
N GLU A 10 -24.81 -0.92 7.86
CA GLU A 10 -23.45 -0.42 7.61
C GLU A 10 -23.45 1.07 7.21
N ALA A 11 -24.37 1.49 6.34
CA ALA A 11 -24.52 2.89 5.92
C ALA A 11 -24.89 3.77 7.11
N LYS A 12 -25.87 3.39 7.93
CA LYS A 12 -26.28 4.17 9.11
C LYS A 12 -25.13 4.32 10.10
N ALA A 13 -24.41 3.24 10.40
CA ALA A 13 -23.28 3.26 11.31
C ALA A 13 -22.17 4.20 10.82
N PHE A 14 -21.80 4.10 9.54
CA PHE A 14 -20.79 4.95 8.93
C PHE A 14 -21.19 6.44 8.93
N ILE A 15 -22.40 6.76 8.49
CA ILE A 15 -22.87 8.15 8.38
C ILE A 15 -23.03 8.76 9.78
N LEU A 16 -23.54 8.01 10.75
CA LEU A 16 -23.60 8.48 12.13
C LEU A 16 -22.21 8.82 12.68
N GLN A 17 -21.24 7.93 12.44
CA GLN A 17 -19.86 8.15 12.86
C GLN A 17 -19.23 9.36 12.17
N TYR A 18 -19.46 9.53 10.86
CA TYR A 18 -18.99 10.71 10.12
C TYR A 18 -19.54 12.01 10.73
N TYR A 19 -20.86 12.10 10.96
CA TYR A 19 -21.48 13.30 11.51
C TYR A 19 -21.00 13.59 12.94
N GLN A 20 -20.80 12.56 13.77
CA GLN A 20 -20.29 12.70 15.12
C GLN A 20 -18.82 13.15 15.15
N GLU A 21 -17.94 12.52 14.38
CA GLU A 21 -16.50 12.83 14.40
C GLU A 21 -16.14 14.13 13.68
N THR A 22 -17.04 14.65 12.83
CA THR A 22 -16.85 15.92 12.10
C THR A 22 -17.77 17.04 12.61
N GLU A 23 -18.52 16.80 13.68
CA GLU A 23 -19.43 17.75 14.34
C GLU A 23 -20.46 18.37 13.36
N GLN A 24 -20.92 17.59 12.39
CA GLN A 24 -21.88 18.02 11.38
C GLN A 24 -23.32 17.86 11.87
N SER A 25 -24.20 18.80 11.49
CA SER A 25 -25.65 18.72 11.68
C SER A 25 -26.36 18.16 10.44
N GLY A 26 -27.59 17.65 10.57
CA GLY A 26 -28.40 17.18 9.43
C GLY A 26 -28.34 15.67 9.16
N PHE A 27 -27.91 14.88 10.15
CA PHE A 27 -27.84 13.43 10.03
C PHE A 27 -29.17 12.80 9.59
N GLU A 28 -30.29 13.24 10.17
CA GLU A 28 -31.60 12.65 9.89
C GLU A 28 -32.05 12.88 8.44
N ASP A 29 -31.78 14.06 7.87
CA ASP A 29 -32.12 14.38 6.48
C ASP A 29 -31.27 13.54 5.52
N ARG A 30 -29.95 13.49 5.74
CA ARG A 30 -29.05 12.66 4.94
C ARG A 30 -29.40 11.17 5.06
N TRP A 31 -29.78 10.72 6.25
CA TRP A 31 -30.18 9.33 6.46
C TRP A 31 -31.52 9.01 5.77
N ALA A 32 -32.47 9.96 5.73
CA ALA A 32 -33.70 9.82 4.96
C ALA A 32 -33.41 9.68 3.45
N GLU A 33 -32.52 10.52 2.91
CA GLU A 33 -32.07 10.45 1.53
C GLU A 33 -31.43 9.09 1.19
N ILE A 34 -30.50 8.62 2.02
CA ILE A 34 -29.82 7.33 1.82
C ILE A 34 -30.83 6.17 1.84
N LYS A 35 -31.79 6.18 2.78
CA LYS A 35 -32.84 5.16 2.84
C LYS A 35 -33.66 5.13 1.55
N GLN A 36 -34.01 6.31 1.02
CA GLN A 36 -34.74 6.44 -0.24
C GLN A 36 -33.91 5.91 -1.42
N GLN A 37 -32.64 6.32 -1.56
CA GLN A 37 -31.75 5.82 -2.61
C GLN A 37 -31.62 4.30 -2.58
N ILE A 38 -31.44 3.71 -1.39
CA ILE A 38 -31.33 2.24 -1.23
C ILE A 38 -32.65 1.56 -1.63
N GLN A 39 -33.80 2.16 -1.33
CA GLN A 39 -35.10 1.62 -1.69
C GLN A 39 -35.32 1.64 -3.21
N GLU A 40 -34.97 2.73 -3.87
CA GLU A 40 -35.20 2.94 -5.30
C GLU A 40 -34.18 2.21 -6.18
N THR A 41 -32.90 2.26 -5.81
CA THR A 41 -31.79 1.80 -6.67
C THR A 41 -31.10 0.53 -6.15
N GLY A 42 -31.37 0.15 -4.89
CA GLY A 42 -30.64 -0.93 -4.21
C GLY A 42 -29.26 -0.54 -3.69
N SER A 43 -28.84 0.72 -3.82
CA SER A 43 -27.57 1.27 -3.32
C SER A 43 -27.71 2.75 -2.90
N TYR A 44 -26.61 3.40 -2.50
CA TYR A 44 -26.56 4.85 -2.31
C TYR A 44 -25.19 5.39 -2.75
N THR A 45 -25.12 6.70 -2.95
CA THR A 45 -23.88 7.38 -3.37
C THR A 45 -23.36 8.27 -2.27
N HIS A 46 -22.09 8.07 -1.88
CA HIS A 46 -21.39 8.96 -0.95
C HIS A 46 -21.23 10.37 -1.54
N THR A 47 -21.31 11.39 -0.70
CA THR A 47 -20.80 12.73 -1.03
C THR A 47 -19.26 12.71 -1.15
N LEU A 48 -18.65 13.80 -1.61
CA LEU A 48 -17.19 13.90 -1.65
C LEU A 48 -16.58 13.86 -0.23
N ASP A 49 -17.20 14.53 0.73
CA ASP A 49 -16.70 14.59 2.11
C ASP A 49 -16.84 13.24 2.83
N GLU A 50 -17.96 12.53 2.60
CA GLU A 50 -18.14 11.17 3.09
C GLU A 50 -17.09 10.23 2.50
N LEU A 51 -16.78 10.35 1.19
CA LEU A 51 -15.77 9.52 0.54
C LEU A 51 -14.35 9.79 1.10
N ASP A 52 -13.99 11.06 1.28
CA ASP A 52 -12.69 11.47 1.82
C ASP A 52 -12.53 11.02 3.28
N TYR A 53 -13.55 11.24 4.11
CA TYR A 53 -13.56 10.75 5.48
C TYR A 53 -13.50 9.22 5.54
N GLY A 54 -14.26 8.52 4.70
CA GLY A 54 -14.27 7.06 4.64
C GLY A 54 -12.92 6.46 4.25
N GLY A 55 -12.21 7.05 3.30
CA GLY A 55 -10.84 6.64 2.94
C GLY A 55 -9.85 6.83 4.09
N LYS A 56 -9.91 7.99 4.77
CA LYS A 56 -9.10 8.29 5.97
C LYS A 56 -9.38 7.31 7.10
N LEU A 57 -10.66 7.04 7.36
CA LEU A 57 -11.09 6.13 8.41
C LEU A 57 -10.70 4.68 8.11
N ALA A 58 -10.75 4.25 6.84
CA ALA A 58 -10.25 2.93 6.44
C ALA A 58 -8.75 2.74 6.74
N TRP A 59 -7.93 3.77 6.49
CA TRP A 59 -6.52 3.73 6.88
C TRP A 59 -6.35 3.69 8.41
N ARG A 60 -7.11 4.49 9.17
CA ARG A 60 -7.11 4.45 10.64
C ARG A 60 -7.42 3.05 11.19
N ASN A 61 -8.35 2.35 10.55
CA ASN A 61 -8.79 1.01 10.95
C ASN A 61 -7.92 -0.13 10.37
N SER A 62 -6.86 0.18 9.61
CA SER A 62 -6.01 -0.83 8.97
C SER A 62 -5.09 -1.52 9.99
N ASN A 63 -5.49 -2.69 10.48
CA ASN A 63 -4.82 -3.41 11.57
C ASN A 63 -3.35 -3.78 11.28
N ARG A 64 -2.98 -3.90 10.01
CA ARG A 64 -1.61 -4.26 9.57
C ARG A 64 -0.72 -3.05 9.25
N CYS A 65 -1.19 -1.83 9.49
CA CYS A 65 -0.44 -0.61 9.18
C CYS A 65 0.14 0.03 10.44
N VAL A 66 1.47 0.12 10.52
CA VAL A 66 2.16 0.85 11.60
C VAL A 66 2.11 2.38 11.41
N GLY A 67 2.05 2.85 10.15
CA GLY A 67 2.08 4.29 9.80
C GLY A 67 0.79 5.09 10.05
N ARG A 68 -0.10 4.64 10.94
CA ARG A 68 -1.46 5.19 11.08
C ARG A 68 -1.55 6.58 11.70
N LEU A 69 -0.49 7.10 12.31
CA LEU A 69 -0.48 8.45 12.91
C LEU A 69 -0.97 9.55 11.97
N PHE A 70 -0.68 9.43 10.68
CA PHE A 70 -0.97 10.45 9.68
C PHE A 70 -2.32 10.28 8.98
N TRP A 71 -3.20 9.40 9.48
CA TRP A 71 -4.44 9.00 8.80
C TRP A 71 -5.30 10.17 8.32
N LYS A 72 -5.39 11.25 9.11
CA LYS A 72 -6.16 12.47 8.77
C LYS A 72 -5.61 13.25 7.57
N THR A 73 -4.35 13.06 7.22
CA THR A 73 -3.65 13.81 6.16
C THR A 73 -3.77 13.19 4.77
N LEU A 74 -4.37 11.98 4.67
CA LEU A 74 -4.59 11.27 3.42
C LEU A 74 -5.27 12.18 2.39
N LYS A 75 -4.69 12.27 1.20
CA LYS A 75 -5.29 12.97 0.08
C LYS A 75 -6.17 12.02 -0.73
N THR A 76 -7.46 12.30 -0.75
CA THR A 76 -8.40 11.55 -1.60
C THR A 76 -8.49 12.18 -2.99
N LEU A 77 -8.33 11.36 -4.03
CA LEU A 77 -8.60 11.68 -5.42
C LEU A 77 -9.86 10.93 -5.84
N ASP A 78 -10.99 11.64 -5.95
CA ASP A 78 -12.25 11.07 -6.42
C ASP A 78 -12.21 10.88 -7.94
N LYS A 79 -12.24 9.61 -8.37
CA LYS A 79 -12.23 9.18 -9.76
C LYS A 79 -13.43 8.29 -10.09
N ARG A 80 -14.53 8.42 -9.35
CA ARG A 80 -15.76 7.65 -9.59
C ARG A 80 -16.39 7.92 -10.96
N CYS A 81 -16.12 9.08 -11.56
CA CYS A 81 -16.59 9.43 -12.91
C CYS A 81 -15.74 8.85 -14.04
N VAL A 82 -14.54 8.32 -13.77
CA VAL A 82 -13.68 7.72 -14.81
C VAL A 82 -14.40 6.54 -15.44
N SER A 83 -14.42 6.50 -16.77
CA SER A 83 -15.20 5.52 -17.53
C SER A 83 -14.50 4.98 -18.77
N THR A 84 -13.27 5.41 -19.07
CA THR A 84 -12.48 4.93 -20.20
C THR A 84 -11.12 4.41 -19.74
N ALA A 85 -10.52 3.51 -20.51
CA ALA A 85 -9.17 3.01 -20.24
C ALA A 85 -8.11 4.13 -20.27
N SER A 86 -8.28 5.12 -21.15
CA SER A 86 -7.37 6.27 -21.25
C SER A 86 -7.43 7.13 -19.99
N ASP A 87 -8.63 7.49 -19.54
CA ASP A 87 -8.80 8.29 -18.32
C ASP A 87 -8.37 7.52 -17.06
N PHE A 88 -8.52 6.19 -17.08
CA PHE A 88 -8.01 5.31 -16.03
C PHE A 88 -6.48 5.37 -15.94
N LYS A 89 -5.79 5.27 -17.07
CA LYS A 89 -4.33 5.46 -17.14
C LYS A 89 -3.90 6.81 -16.58
N GLU A 90 -4.54 7.89 -17.04
CA GLU A 90 -4.22 9.25 -16.59
C GLU A 90 -4.49 9.44 -15.09
N ALA A 91 -5.55 8.83 -14.55
CA ALA A 91 -5.82 8.86 -13.12
C ALA A 91 -4.72 8.15 -12.29
N LEU A 92 -4.16 7.05 -12.77
CA LEU A 92 -3.04 6.35 -12.12
C LEU A 92 -1.75 7.18 -12.20
N ILE A 93 -1.48 7.84 -13.33
CA ILE A 93 -0.33 8.76 -13.46
C ILE A 93 -0.51 9.96 -12.52
N GLN A 94 -1.71 10.53 -12.45
CA GLN A 94 -2.03 11.63 -11.54
C GLN A 94 -1.84 11.21 -10.07
N HIS A 95 -2.17 9.97 -9.71
CA HIS A 95 -1.89 9.43 -8.38
C HIS A 95 -0.40 9.57 -8.05
N ILE A 96 0.48 9.06 -8.92
CA ILE A 96 1.93 9.11 -8.73
C ILE A 96 2.43 10.56 -8.61
N GLN A 97 2.00 11.44 -9.52
CA GLN A 97 2.38 12.85 -9.52
C GLN A 97 1.88 13.62 -8.28
N THR A 98 0.74 13.22 -7.72
CA THR A 98 0.19 13.83 -6.49
C THR A 98 0.90 13.30 -5.24
N ALA A 99 1.19 11.99 -5.24
CA ALA A 99 1.79 11.28 -4.13
C ALA A 99 3.28 11.55 -4.00
N GLU A 100 3.98 11.82 -5.11
CA GLU A 100 5.40 12.11 -5.11
C GLU A 100 5.68 13.49 -5.69
N THR A 101 6.29 14.35 -4.88
CA THR A 101 6.98 15.55 -5.34
C THR A 101 8.48 15.33 -5.18
N ARG A 102 9.33 16.17 -5.81
CA ARG A 102 10.79 15.99 -5.83
C ARG A 102 11.43 15.70 -4.45
N THR A 103 10.87 16.23 -3.36
CA THR A 103 11.46 16.14 -2.01
C THR A 103 10.54 15.52 -0.96
N LYS A 104 9.29 15.17 -1.30
CA LYS A 104 8.31 14.69 -0.33
C LYS A 104 7.34 13.68 -0.93
N ILE A 105 7.09 12.64 -0.17
CA ILE A 105 5.97 11.72 -0.40
C ILE A 105 4.75 12.20 0.40
N ARG A 106 3.57 12.16 -0.22
CA ARG A 106 2.27 12.43 0.37
C ARG A 106 1.42 11.16 0.29
N SER A 107 0.84 10.75 1.42
CA SER A 107 -0.15 9.69 1.42
C SER A 107 -1.38 10.09 0.59
N THR A 108 -1.66 9.30 -0.44
CA THR A 108 -2.73 9.56 -1.41
C THR A 108 -3.52 8.29 -1.65
N ILE A 109 -4.82 8.43 -1.89
CA ILE A 109 -5.69 7.36 -2.37
C ILE A 109 -6.46 7.83 -3.59
N THR A 110 -6.57 7.00 -4.61
CA THR A 110 -7.42 7.26 -5.78
C THR A 110 -8.57 6.28 -5.77
N ILE A 111 -9.81 6.78 -5.67
CA ILE A 111 -10.99 5.92 -5.53
C ILE A 111 -11.78 5.94 -6.84
N PHE A 112 -11.81 4.81 -7.53
CA PHE A 112 -12.61 4.62 -8.75
C PHE A 112 -14.06 4.25 -8.40
N ALA A 113 -14.89 4.04 -9.41
CA ALA A 113 -16.31 3.74 -9.21
C ALA A 113 -16.52 2.49 -8.33
N PRO A 114 -17.54 2.48 -7.46
CA PRO A 114 -17.88 1.31 -6.67
C PRO A 114 -18.40 0.18 -7.58
N SER A 115 -18.53 -1.02 -7.01
CA SER A 115 -19.26 -2.10 -7.69
C SER A 115 -20.74 -1.75 -7.79
N ASP A 116 -21.28 -1.79 -9.01
CA ASP A 116 -22.71 -1.72 -9.27
C ASP A 116 -23.33 -3.11 -9.11
N SER A 117 -24.51 -3.18 -8.50
CA SER A 117 -25.25 -4.43 -8.30
C SER A 117 -25.74 -5.05 -9.63
N SER A 118 -25.90 -4.23 -10.67
CA SER A 118 -26.41 -4.60 -12.00
C SER A 118 -25.31 -4.74 -13.06
N GLN A 119 -24.23 -3.94 -12.96
CA GLN A 119 -23.14 -3.89 -13.96
C GLN A 119 -21.80 -4.43 -13.44
N GLY A 120 -21.71 -4.77 -12.15
CA GLY A 120 -20.47 -5.21 -11.49
C GLY A 120 -19.44 -4.08 -11.35
N SER A 121 -18.15 -4.43 -11.34
CA SER A 121 -17.08 -3.47 -11.07
C SER A 121 -16.58 -2.81 -12.35
N ARG A 122 -16.58 -1.48 -12.39
CA ARG A 122 -16.08 -0.76 -13.57
C ARG A 122 -14.59 -0.97 -13.81
N PHE A 123 -13.79 -0.91 -12.74
CA PHE A 123 -12.36 -1.18 -12.81
C PHE A 123 -11.95 -2.11 -11.66
N ARG A 124 -11.02 -3.03 -11.96
CA ARG A 124 -10.30 -3.84 -10.98
C ARG A 124 -8.83 -3.86 -11.37
N ILE A 125 -7.94 -3.68 -10.39
CA ILE A 125 -6.49 -3.78 -10.59
C ILE A 125 -6.04 -5.12 -10.03
N LYS A 126 -5.24 -5.86 -10.79
CA LYS A 126 -4.72 -7.18 -10.38
C LYS A 126 -3.38 -7.11 -9.66
N ASN A 127 -2.60 -6.04 -9.90
CA ASN A 127 -1.30 -5.84 -9.29
C ASN A 127 -1.41 -5.76 -7.76
N TYR A 128 -0.49 -6.43 -7.06
CA TYR A 128 -0.34 -6.29 -5.62
C TYR A 128 0.01 -4.83 -5.25
N THR A 129 1.08 -4.31 -5.85
CA THR A 129 1.40 -2.89 -5.84
C THR A 129 1.43 -2.35 -7.26
N LEU A 130 1.03 -1.10 -7.47
CA LEU A 130 0.98 -0.48 -8.79
C LEU A 130 2.35 -0.48 -9.46
N LEU A 131 3.39 -0.25 -8.66
CA LEU A 131 4.79 -0.37 -9.04
C LEU A 131 5.34 -1.65 -8.43
N MET A 132 5.88 -2.53 -9.26
CA MET A 132 6.51 -3.78 -8.85
C MET A 132 7.49 -4.24 -9.93
N TYR A 133 8.59 -4.87 -9.52
CA TYR A 133 9.56 -5.43 -10.45
C TYR A 133 9.17 -6.84 -10.90
N ALA A 134 9.43 -7.17 -12.15
CA ALA A 134 9.18 -8.48 -12.71
C ALA A 134 10.11 -9.54 -12.11
N GLY A 135 9.70 -10.80 -12.24
CA GLY A 135 10.49 -11.97 -11.89
C GLY A 135 10.47 -12.97 -13.04
N TYR A 136 11.64 -13.41 -13.45
CA TYR A 136 11.82 -14.37 -14.54
C TYR A 136 12.49 -15.62 -14.01
N GLU A 137 12.15 -16.75 -14.63
CA GLU A 137 12.78 -18.03 -14.39
C GLU A 137 13.31 -18.55 -15.72
N LYS A 138 14.63 -18.64 -15.86
CA LYS A 138 15.30 -19.09 -17.07
C LYS A 138 16.45 -20.02 -16.70
N ASP A 139 16.46 -21.22 -17.27
CA ASP A 139 17.52 -22.22 -17.06
C ASP A 139 17.81 -22.49 -15.56
N SER A 140 16.73 -22.58 -14.76
CA SER A 140 16.78 -22.72 -13.29
C SER A 140 17.42 -21.56 -12.52
N GLN A 141 17.67 -20.42 -13.18
CA GLN A 141 18.07 -19.17 -12.56
C GLN A 141 16.88 -18.22 -12.46
N VAL A 142 16.80 -17.51 -11.34
CA VAL A 142 15.82 -16.44 -11.15
C VAL A 142 16.47 -15.10 -11.44
N ILE A 143 15.80 -14.28 -12.26
CA ILE A 143 16.19 -12.90 -12.56
C ILE A 143 15.07 -11.98 -12.09
N GLY A 144 15.41 -10.91 -11.37
CA GLY A 144 14.43 -10.00 -10.79
C GLY A 144 13.83 -10.52 -9.49
N ASP A 145 12.55 -10.23 -9.26
CA ASP A 145 11.85 -10.54 -8.01
C ASP A 145 11.12 -11.90 -8.06
N PRO A 146 11.58 -12.96 -7.36
CA PRO A 146 10.95 -14.27 -7.41
C PRO A 146 9.48 -14.27 -7.01
N LYS A 147 9.06 -13.36 -6.12
CA LYS A 147 7.66 -13.23 -5.68
C LYS A 147 6.71 -12.96 -6.86
N ASN A 148 7.23 -12.33 -7.91
CA ASN A 148 6.43 -11.85 -9.03
C ASN A 148 6.52 -12.75 -10.26
N ILE A 149 7.18 -13.92 -10.21
CA ILE A 149 7.31 -14.83 -11.35
C ILE A 149 5.95 -15.23 -11.95
N ALA A 150 5.02 -15.67 -11.10
CA ALA A 150 3.70 -16.09 -11.57
C ALA A 150 2.93 -14.93 -12.23
N PHE A 151 3.01 -13.73 -11.65
CA PHE A 151 2.35 -12.55 -12.20
C PHE A 151 3.05 -12.03 -13.47
N THR A 152 4.37 -12.18 -13.57
CA THR A 152 5.18 -11.87 -14.76
C THR A 152 4.77 -12.76 -15.92
N LYS A 153 4.74 -14.08 -15.72
CA LYS A 153 4.24 -15.06 -16.71
C LYS A 153 2.80 -14.74 -17.14
N HIS A 154 1.97 -14.28 -16.20
CA HIS A 154 0.61 -13.83 -16.50
C HIS A 154 0.60 -12.59 -17.41
N CYS A 155 1.42 -11.58 -17.13
CA CYS A 155 1.57 -10.40 -17.99
C CYS A 155 2.06 -10.79 -19.39
N GLU A 156 3.04 -11.69 -19.49
CA GLU A 156 3.55 -12.20 -20.76
C GLU A 156 2.47 -12.93 -21.58
N SER A 157 1.57 -13.67 -20.91
CA SER A 157 0.44 -14.32 -21.59
C SER A 157 -0.59 -13.34 -22.16
N LEU A 158 -0.64 -12.11 -21.62
CA LEU A 158 -1.42 -10.98 -22.16
C LEU A 158 -0.66 -10.19 -23.24
N GLY A 159 0.53 -10.63 -23.63
CA GLY A 159 1.34 -10.01 -24.67
C GLY A 159 2.30 -8.91 -24.19
N TRP A 160 2.44 -8.70 -22.88
CA TRP A 160 3.50 -7.85 -22.35
C TRP A 160 4.86 -8.52 -22.56
N LYS A 161 5.93 -7.74 -22.72
CA LYS A 161 7.29 -8.25 -22.88
C LYS A 161 8.27 -7.41 -22.06
N GLY A 162 8.91 -8.04 -21.07
CA GLY A 162 9.99 -7.42 -20.32
C GLY A 162 11.32 -7.42 -21.06
N GLU A 163 12.29 -6.70 -20.49
CA GLU A 163 13.68 -6.65 -20.99
C GLU A 163 14.49 -7.84 -20.47
N GLY A 164 14.01 -8.55 -19.45
CA GLY A 164 14.69 -9.64 -18.77
C GLY A 164 15.74 -9.15 -17.76
N SER A 165 15.55 -7.95 -17.19
CA SER A 165 16.48 -7.37 -16.20
C SER A 165 16.04 -7.65 -14.75
N HIS A 166 16.93 -7.39 -13.78
CA HIS A 166 16.62 -7.51 -12.35
C HIS A 166 15.56 -6.52 -11.84
N PHE A 167 15.25 -5.48 -12.63
CA PHE A 167 14.40 -4.37 -12.20
C PHE A 167 13.50 -3.86 -13.34
N ASP A 168 12.90 -4.79 -14.09
CA ASP A 168 11.88 -4.46 -15.08
C ASP A 168 10.57 -4.10 -14.37
N LEU A 169 10.04 -2.91 -14.62
CA LEU A 169 8.75 -2.51 -14.07
C LEU A 169 7.63 -3.28 -14.78
N LEU A 170 6.82 -4.01 -14.01
CA LEU A 170 5.65 -4.69 -14.53
C LEU A 170 4.58 -3.71 -14.99
N PRO A 171 3.74 -4.08 -15.98
CA PRO A 171 2.61 -3.26 -16.38
C PRO A 171 1.50 -3.34 -15.31
N VAL A 172 0.58 -2.39 -15.36
CA VAL A 172 -0.66 -2.46 -14.58
C VAL A 172 -1.66 -3.31 -15.34
N VAL A 173 -1.99 -4.48 -14.78
CA VAL A 173 -3.03 -5.37 -15.28
C VAL A 173 -4.35 -4.99 -14.63
N TYR A 174 -5.36 -4.73 -15.45
CA TYR A 174 -6.69 -4.33 -15.00
C TYR A 174 -7.78 -4.99 -15.85
N SER A 175 -8.99 -5.08 -15.30
CA SER A 175 -10.20 -5.38 -16.09
C SER A 175 -11.16 -4.21 -16.03
N MET A 176 -11.95 -4.06 -17.11
CA MET A 176 -12.93 -3.01 -17.25
C MET A 176 -14.32 -3.60 -17.52
N ASN A 177 -15.33 -3.20 -16.74
CA ASN A 177 -16.72 -3.69 -16.85
C ASN A 177 -16.82 -5.23 -16.85
N ASN A 178 -16.03 -5.90 -16.01
CA ASN A 178 -15.87 -7.36 -15.97
C ASN A 178 -15.47 -8.01 -17.31
N GLY A 179 -14.93 -7.24 -18.25
CA GLY A 179 -14.36 -7.75 -19.49
C GLY A 179 -13.02 -8.48 -19.28
N PRO A 180 -12.37 -8.90 -20.38
CA PRO A 180 -11.05 -9.54 -20.30
C PRO A 180 -10.02 -8.61 -19.67
N GLU A 181 -9.01 -9.20 -19.05
CA GLU A 181 -7.88 -8.46 -18.50
C GLU A 181 -7.08 -7.81 -19.62
N GLN A 182 -6.70 -6.56 -19.38
CA GLN A 182 -5.87 -5.72 -20.23
C GLN A 182 -4.67 -5.26 -19.40
N TRP A 183 -3.66 -4.72 -20.07
CA TRP A 183 -2.52 -4.11 -19.38
C TRP A 183 -2.20 -2.74 -19.96
N LEU A 184 -1.66 -1.87 -19.11
CA LEU A 184 -1.11 -0.57 -19.49
C LEU A 184 0.24 -0.38 -18.80
N GLU A 185 1.10 0.43 -19.41
CA GLU A 185 2.37 0.82 -18.80
C GLU A 185 2.27 2.21 -18.17
N ILE A 186 2.82 2.32 -16.96
CA ILE A 186 3.19 3.61 -16.38
C ILE A 186 4.50 4.03 -17.04
N PRO A 187 4.58 5.20 -17.69
CA PRO A 187 5.80 5.64 -18.34
C PRO A 187 6.97 5.69 -17.36
N ARG A 188 8.15 5.17 -17.74
CA ARG A 188 9.33 5.11 -16.86
C ARG A 188 9.71 6.47 -16.27
N ASN A 189 9.49 7.57 -17.00
CA ASN A 189 9.76 8.93 -16.51
C ASN A 189 8.82 9.41 -15.39
N GLN A 190 7.74 8.68 -15.08
CA GLN A 190 6.87 8.94 -13.94
C GLN A 190 7.31 8.16 -12.69
N VAL A 191 8.22 7.20 -12.81
CA VAL A 191 8.63 6.33 -11.70
C VAL A 191 10.03 6.71 -11.23
N SER A 192 10.11 7.30 -10.04
CA SER A 192 11.40 7.56 -9.40
C SER A 192 11.95 6.33 -8.71
N GLU A 193 13.23 6.03 -8.94
CA GLU A 193 13.97 4.94 -8.30
C GLU A 193 15.16 5.50 -7.51
N VAL A 194 15.54 4.81 -6.44
CA VAL A 194 16.72 5.10 -5.62
C VAL A 194 17.72 3.98 -5.83
N TYR A 195 18.89 4.32 -6.35
CA TYR A 195 20.03 3.41 -6.41
C TYR A 195 20.66 3.27 -5.02
N ILE A 196 20.94 2.04 -4.62
CA ILE A 196 21.43 1.72 -3.28
C ILE A 196 22.95 1.75 -3.29
N GLY A 197 23.52 2.68 -2.53
CA GLY A 197 24.94 2.77 -2.20
C GLY A 197 25.17 2.76 -0.69
N HIS A 198 26.44 2.79 -0.28
CA HIS A 198 26.79 2.83 1.14
C HIS A 198 27.90 3.85 1.40
N SER A 199 27.81 4.60 2.50
CA SER A 199 28.76 5.67 2.84
C SER A 199 30.18 5.16 3.14
N LYS A 200 30.30 3.95 3.67
CA LYS A 200 31.59 3.32 4.04
C LYS A 200 32.06 2.22 3.08
N TYR A 201 31.17 1.71 2.23
CA TYR A 201 31.42 0.50 1.43
C TYR A 201 31.14 0.81 -0.05
N PRO A 202 32.12 1.34 -0.80
CA PRO A 202 31.91 1.76 -2.19
C PRO A 202 31.42 0.65 -3.12
N TRP A 203 31.81 -0.61 -2.84
CA TRP A 203 31.41 -1.79 -3.60
C TRP A 203 29.89 -2.04 -3.64
N PHE A 204 29.09 -1.39 -2.78
CA PHE A 204 27.64 -1.46 -2.88
C PHE A 204 27.12 -0.97 -4.24
N ALA A 205 27.79 0.01 -4.86
CA ALA A 205 27.40 0.51 -6.17
C ALA A 205 27.47 -0.58 -7.26
N ASP A 206 28.42 -1.51 -7.12
CA ASP A 206 28.63 -2.60 -8.08
C ASP A 206 27.54 -3.68 -7.98
N LEU A 207 26.78 -3.73 -6.88
CA LEU A 207 25.62 -4.62 -6.76
C LEU A 207 24.44 -4.16 -7.65
N GLY A 208 24.44 -2.91 -8.14
CA GLY A 208 23.41 -2.39 -9.04
C GLY A 208 22.00 -2.36 -8.45
N LEU A 209 21.86 -2.46 -7.12
CA LEU A 209 20.57 -2.49 -6.44
C LEU A 209 19.85 -1.15 -6.59
N LYS A 210 18.53 -1.22 -6.82
CA LYS A 210 17.66 -0.05 -6.79
C LYS A 210 16.26 -0.41 -6.32
N TRP A 211 15.52 0.58 -5.85
CA TRP A 211 14.12 0.41 -5.46
C TRP A 211 13.28 1.64 -5.84
N TYR A 212 12.04 1.44 -6.27
CA TYR A 212 11.13 2.56 -6.55
C TYR A 212 10.75 3.29 -5.25
N LYS A 213 10.61 4.62 -5.30
CA LYS A 213 10.36 5.45 -4.11
C LYS A 213 9.00 5.23 -3.47
N LEU A 214 7.99 4.93 -4.29
CA LEU A 214 6.59 5.05 -3.91
C LEU A 214 5.89 3.67 -3.77
N PRO A 215 5.58 3.21 -2.54
CA PRO A 215 4.78 2.00 -2.34
C PRO A 215 3.29 2.29 -2.54
N ILE A 216 2.73 1.91 -3.69
CA ILE A 216 1.30 2.07 -3.99
C ILE A 216 0.63 0.69 -3.93
N ILE A 217 -0.13 0.38 -2.88
CA ILE A 217 -0.93 -0.83 -2.78
C ILE A 217 -2.16 -0.69 -3.68
N SER A 218 -2.45 -1.69 -4.51
CA SER A 218 -3.51 -1.61 -5.53
C SER A 218 -4.46 -2.81 -5.59
N PHE A 219 -4.17 -3.92 -4.92
CA PHE A 219 -5.01 -5.14 -4.98
C PHE A 219 -6.21 -5.11 -4.04
N MET A 220 -6.19 -4.26 -3.02
CA MET A 220 -7.22 -4.23 -1.99
C MET A 220 -8.46 -3.48 -2.47
N SER A 221 -9.64 -3.96 -2.07
CA SER A 221 -10.87 -3.18 -2.20
C SER A 221 -11.07 -2.30 -0.97
N LEU A 222 -11.75 -1.18 -1.13
CA LEU A 222 -12.11 -0.29 -0.02
C LEU A 222 -13.61 -0.44 0.28
N ASN A 223 -13.96 -0.76 1.54
CA ASN A 223 -15.35 -0.82 2.00
C ASN A 223 -15.66 0.40 2.88
N ILE A 224 -16.62 1.23 2.46
CA ILE A 224 -17.11 2.39 3.22
C ILE A 224 -18.63 2.26 3.33
N GLY A 225 -19.17 2.18 4.56
CA GLY A 225 -20.62 2.18 4.79
C GLY A 225 -21.39 1.14 3.98
N GLY A 226 -20.78 -0.01 3.69
CA GLY A 226 -21.37 -1.08 2.88
C GLY A 226 -21.11 -1.00 1.37
N ILE A 227 -20.61 0.14 0.86
CA ILE A 227 -20.23 0.34 -0.53
C ILE A 227 -18.80 -0.16 -0.76
N ILE A 228 -18.62 -1.02 -1.78
CA ILE A 228 -17.33 -1.61 -2.13
C ILE A 228 -16.74 -0.89 -3.35
N TYR A 229 -15.54 -0.33 -3.17
CA TYR A 229 -14.70 0.30 -4.17
C TYR A 229 -13.57 -0.67 -4.58
N PRO A 230 -13.70 -1.40 -5.70
CA PRO A 230 -12.80 -2.50 -6.04
C PRO A 230 -11.42 -2.08 -6.52
N ALA A 231 -11.30 -0.84 -7.01
CA ALA A 231 -10.05 -0.23 -7.39
C ALA A 231 -9.90 1.06 -6.56
N ALA A 232 -9.04 1.00 -5.55
CA ALA A 232 -8.76 2.12 -4.66
C ALA A 232 -7.26 2.20 -4.31
N PRO A 233 -6.35 2.32 -5.30
CA PRO A 233 -4.93 2.33 -5.04
C PRO A 233 -4.54 3.44 -4.05
N PHE A 234 -3.72 3.08 -3.07
CA PHE A 234 -3.29 3.98 -2.00
C PHE A 234 -1.80 3.85 -1.71
N ASN A 235 -1.17 4.94 -1.28
CA ASN A 235 0.23 4.95 -0.89
C ASN A 235 0.45 5.59 0.49
N GLY A 236 1.53 5.15 1.12
CA GLY A 236 2.25 5.92 2.13
C GLY A 236 3.69 6.12 1.66
N TRP A 237 4.64 5.99 2.58
CA TRP A 237 6.07 5.84 2.30
C TRP A 237 6.59 4.59 2.99
N TYR A 238 7.76 4.13 2.57
CA TYR A 238 8.36 2.91 3.11
C TYR A 238 8.82 3.06 4.57
N MET A 239 8.59 2.01 5.35
CA MET A 239 9.45 1.68 6.48
C MET A 239 10.69 0.94 5.97
N LEU A 240 11.87 1.26 6.52
CA LEU A 240 13.17 0.74 6.10
C LEU A 240 13.19 -0.79 5.91
N ASP A 241 12.61 -1.52 6.86
CA ASP A 241 12.60 -2.98 6.85
C ASP A 241 11.81 -3.59 5.69
N GLU A 242 10.83 -2.87 5.14
CA GLU A 242 10.09 -3.35 3.96
C GLU A 242 11.04 -3.54 2.77
N ILE A 243 12.02 -2.66 2.62
CA ILE A 243 13.01 -2.75 1.55
C ILE A 243 14.20 -3.61 2.00
N ALA A 244 14.89 -3.22 3.06
CA ALA A 244 16.15 -3.84 3.45
C ALA A 244 15.97 -5.28 3.94
N THR A 245 15.06 -5.48 4.89
CA THR A 245 14.87 -6.79 5.55
C THR A 245 14.03 -7.72 4.69
N ARG A 246 12.96 -7.23 4.09
CA ARG A 246 12.02 -8.07 3.33
C ARG A 246 12.37 -8.16 1.85
N ASN A 247 12.37 -7.05 1.11
CA ASN A 247 12.55 -7.10 -0.35
C ASN A 247 13.96 -7.55 -0.75
N PHE A 248 15.00 -7.01 -0.11
CA PHE A 248 16.38 -7.41 -0.38
C PHE A 248 16.87 -8.56 0.50
N GLY A 249 16.37 -8.69 1.73
CA GLY A 249 16.88 -9.65 2.71
C GLY A 249 16.25 -11.05 2.69
N ASP A 250 14.98 -11.19 2.29
CA ASP A 250 14.32 -12.51 2.30
C ASP A 250 14.94 -13.46 1.26
N GLU A 251 15.14 -14.73 1.64
CA GLU A 251 15.72 -15.77 0.78
C GLU A 251 14.86 -16.08 -0.47
N ASN A 252 13.55 -15.88 -0.36
CA ASN A 252 12.60 -16.05 -1.47
C ASN A 252 12.29 -14.74 -2.21
N ARG A 253 13.12 -13.71 -2.01
CA ARG A 253 13.10 -12.43 -2.72
C ARG A 253 14.46 -12.21 -3.40
N TYR A 254 15.05 -11.01 -3.31
CA TYR A 254 16.35 -10.76 -3.94
C TYR A 254 17.51 -11.45 -3.22
N ASN A 255 17.35 -11.88 -1.96
CA ASN A 255 18.32 -12.67 -1.20
C ASN A 255 19.77 -12.11 -1.23
N MET A 256 19.93 -10.82 -0.91
CA MET A 256 21.23 -10.13 -1.02
C MET A 256 22.20 -10.40 0.13
N LEU A 257 21.76 -11.06 1.21
CA LEU A 257 22.57 -11.24 2.41
C LEU A 257 23.86 -12.06 2.17
N PRO A 258 23.86 -13.16 1.38
CA PRO A 258 25.09 -13.91 1.09
C PRO A 258 26.14 -13.09 0.34
N ASP A 259 25.73 -12.30 -0.66
CA ASP A 259 26.64 -11.47 -1.44
C ASP A 259 27.25 -10.34 -0.59
N ILE A 260 26.44 -9.72 0.26
CA ILE A 260 26.89 -8.69 1.20
C ILE A 260 27.84 -9.29 2.24
N ALA A 261 27.53 -10.48 2.77
CA ALA A 261 28.40 -11.16 3.73
C ALA A 261 29.77 -11.51 3.13
N LYS A 262 29.81 -11.93 1.86
CA LYS A 262 31.06 -12.17 1.12
C LYS A 262 31.89 -10.89 0.96
N GLN A 263 31.27 -9.77 0.61
CA GLN A 263 31.96 -8.48 0.47
C GLN A 263 32.47 -7.91 1.80
N LEU A 264 31.92 -8.36 2.92
CA LEU A 264 32.32 -8.02 4.28
C LEU A 264 33.31 -9.02 4.89
N ASP A 265 33.76 -10.02 4.13
CA ASP A 265 34.62 -11.12 4.59
C ASP A 265 34.07 -11.83 5.86
N LEU A 266 32.76 -12.02 5.94
CA LEU A 266 32.11 -12.69 7.07
C LEU A 266 32.22 -14.22 6.96
N ASP A 267 32.47 -14.87 8.09
CA ASP A 267 32.38 -16.32 8.22
C ASP A 267 30.92 -16.79 8.15
N LEU A 268 30.54 -17.42 7.02
CA LEU A 268 29.19 -17.93 6.79
C LEU A 268 28.81 -19.14 7.66
N THR A 269 29.77 -19.72 8.39
CA THR A 269 29.47 -20.75 9.40
C THR A 269 29.06 -20.14 10.75
N SER A 270 29.35 -18.85 10.97
CA SER A 270 28.94 -18.13 12.16
C SER A 270 27.42 -17.96 12.20
N PRO A 271 26.75 -18.17 13.33
CA PRO A 271 25.30 -17.95 13.41
C PRO A 271 24.90 -16.46 13.24
N PHE A 272 25.87 -15.53 13.24
CA PHE A 272 25.63 -14.09 13.24
C PHE A 272 25.87 -13.39 11.89
N TRP A 273 26.23 -14.12 10.83
CA TRP A 273 26.60 -13.49 9.56
C TRP A 273 25.39 -12.79 8.92
N LYS A 274 24.18 -13.33 9.08
CA LYS A 274 22.94 -12.76 8.53
C LYS A 274 22.61 -11.43 9.19
N GLU A 275 22.68 -11.36 10.52
CA GLU A 275 22.42 -10.16 11.30
C GLU A 275 23.40 -9.04 10.96
N LYS A 276 24.69 -9.38 10.81
CA LYS A 276 25.73 -8.42 10.40
C LYS A 276 25.50 -7.91 8.98
N ALA A 277 25.28 -8.80 8.01
CA ALA A 277 25.00 -8.42 6.63
C ALA A 277 23.72 -7.59 6.50
N LEU A 278 22.65 -7.97 7.21
CA LEU A 278 21.38 -7.26 7.22
C LEU A 278 21.50 -5.85 7.83
N THR A 279 22.34 -5.70 8.86
CA THR A 279 22.63 -4.37 9.44
C THR A 279 23.25 -3.45 8.40
N VAL A 280 24.27 -3.92 7.69
CA VAL A 280 24.95 -3.14 6.64
C VAL A 280 24.01 -2.85 5.46
N LEU A 281 23.17 -3.81 5.06
CA LEU A 281 22.13 -3.59 4.04
C LEU A 281 21.11 -2.51 4.47
N SER A 282 20.69 -2.53 5.74
CA SER A 282 19.78 -1.53 6.30
C SER A 282 20.41 -0.13 6.28
N GLU A 283 21.69 -0.01 6.66
CA GLU A 283 22.45 1.24 6.56
C GLU A 283 22.52 1.75 5.12
N ALA A 284 22.76 0.86 4.15
CA ALA A 284 22.85 1.21 2.73
C ALA A 284 21.52 1.79 2.20
N VAL A 285 20.41 1.10 2.47
CA VAL A 285 19.08 1.54 2.03
C VAL A 285 18.72 2.88 2.66
N TYR A 286 18.90 3.02 3.99
CA TYR A 286 18.58 4.26 4.69
C TYR A 286 19.41 5.44 4.16
N TYR A 287 20.74 5.27 4.06
CA TYR A 287 21.66 6.28 3.51
C TYR A 287 21.25 6.72 2.10
N SER A 288 20.88 5.77 1.25
CA SER A 288 20.56 6.03 -0.16
C SER A 288 19.24 6.80 -0.31
N PHE A 289 18.22 6.45 0.47
CA PHE A 289 16.95 7.16 0.48
C PHE A 289 17.10 8.59 1.01
N GLU A 290 17.86 8.78 2.11
CA GLU A 290 18.18 10.11 2.64
C GLU A 290 18.93 10.97 1.60
N LYS A 291 19.97 10.40 0.96
CA LYS A 291 20.74 11.09 -0.10
C LYS A 291 19.88 11.45 -1.32
N ALA A 292 18.89 10.64 -1.64
CA ALA A 292 17.94 10.88 -2.73
C ALA A 292 16.77 11.80 -2.33
N HIS A 293 16.77 12.33 -1.11
CA HIS A 293 15.66 13.09 -0.50
C HIS A 293 14.31 12.36 -0.64
N ALA A 294 14.34 11.04 -0.55
CA ALA A 294 13.17 10.18 -0.60
C ALA A 294 12.70 9.89 0.82
N THR A 295 11.41 10.09 1.10
CA THR A 295 10.85 9.84 2.43
C THR A 295 10.94 8.35 2.78
N ILE A 296 11.63 8.03 3.87
CA ILE A 296 11.71 6.70 4.47
C ILE A 296 11.69 6.85 5.99
N VAL A 297 11.14 5.87 6.71
CA VAL A 297 11.14 5.88 8.17
C VAL A 297 11.82 4.63 8.71
N ASP A 298 12.69 4.79 9.70
CA ASP A 298 13.28 3.65 10.40
C ASP A 298 12.28 3.03 11.39
N ARG A 299 12.54 1.80 11.81
CA ARG A 299 11.62 1.05 12.67
C ARG A 299 11.35 1.68 14.03
N GLN A 300 12.34 2.33 14.64
CA GLN A 300 12.16 2.93 15.96
C GLN A 300 11.21 4.12 15.83
N SER A 301 11.52 5.02 14.88
CA SER A 301 10.66 6.17 14.58
C SER A 301 9.24 5.75 14.16
N ALA A 302 9.10 4.70 13.35
CA ALA A 302 7.79 4.19 12.93
C ALA A 302 6.96 3.69 14.12
N VAL A 303 7.58 2.95 15.04
CA VAL A 303 6.90 2.47 16.25
C VAL A 303 6.58 3.63 17.20
N GLU A 304 7.48 4.58 17.42
CA GLU A 304 7.20 5.78 18.23
C GLU A 304 6.00 6.56 17.68
N GLN A 305 5.92 6.72 16.36
CA GLN A 305 4.77 7.32 15.69
C GLN A 305 3.49 6.52 15.93
N PHE A 306 3.57 5.19 15.89
CA PHE A 306 2.43 4.32 16.20
C PHE A 306 1.99 4.43 17.66
N MET A 307 2.92 4.49 18.63
CA MET A 307 2.59 4.70 20.04
C MET A 307 1.91 6.05 20.27
N LYS A 308 2.35 7.10 19.55
CA LYS A 308 1.68 8.40 19.55
C LYS A 308 0.26 8.31 18.98
N PHE A 309 0.07 7.54 17.91
CA PHE A 309 -1.27 7.26 17.36
C PHE A 309 -2.16 6.59 18.41
N MET A 310 -1.65 5.58 19.13
CA MET A 310 -2.41 4.95 20.20
C MET A 310 -2.80 5.93 21.30
N GLY A 311 -1.89 6.82 21.70
CA GLY A 311 -2.18 7.89 22.65
C GLY A 311 -3.29 8.84 22.16
N GLN A 312 -3.27 9.22 20.88
CA GLN A 312 -4.29 10.09 20.28
C GLN A 312 -5.67 9.42 20.19
N GLU A 313 -5.72 8.14 19.84
CA GLU A 313 -6.98 7.39 19.82
C GLU A 313 -7.56 7.24 21.23
N ASN A 314 -6.71 6.93 22.22
CA ASN A 314 -7.13 6.83 23.61
C ASN A 314 -7.66 8.16 24.17
N GLN A 315 -6.97 9.29 23.89
CA GLN A 315 -7.45 10.62 24.28
C GLN A 315 -8.82 10.96 23.67
N ALA A 316 -9.11 10.41 22.50
CA ALA A 316 -10.39 10.57 21.83
C ALA A 316 -11.41 9.47 22.18
N GLY A 317 -11.14 8.66 23.22
CA GLY A 317 -12.04 7.61 23.70
C GLY A 317 -12.19 6.41 22.76
N ARG A 318 -11.24 6.21 21.84
CA ARG A 318 -11.28 5.12 20.85
C ARG A 318 -10.26 4.04 21.16
N GLN A 319 -10.69 2.79 21.09
CA GLN A 319 -9.80 1.64 21.20
C GLN A 319 -9.11 1.34 19.86
N VAL A 320 -7.79 1.23 19.90
CA VAL A 320 -6.95 0.81 18.77
C VAL A 320 -7.06 -0.69 18.53
N THR A 321 -7.22 -1.04 17.26
CA THR A 321 -7.13 -2.42 16.76
C THR A 321 -5.85 -2.62 15.97
N GLY A 322 -5.34 -3.85 15.91
CA GLY A 322 -4.06 -4.15 15.31
C GLY A 322 -3.76 -5.64 15.20
N ASP A 323 -3.08 -6.02 14.12
CA ASP A 323 -2.52 -7.35 13.93
C ASP A 323 -1.08 -7.29 14.40
N TRP A 324 -0.84 -7.75 15.63
CA TRP A 324 0.47 -7.66 16.29
C TRP A 324 1.59 -8.24 15.42
N SER A 325 1.32 -9.35 14.71
CA SER A 325 2.30 -10.01 13.83
C SER A 325 2.77 -9.16 12.65
N TRP A 326 1.97 -8.15 12.26
CA TRP A 326 2.31 -7.18 11.21
C TRP A 326 2.84 -5.86 11.77
N LEU A 327 2.45 -5.49 12.99
CA LEU A 327 2.86 -4.22 13.61
C LEU A 327 4.27 -4.27 14.18
N ILE A 328 4.75 -5.45 14.60
CA ILE A 328 6.14 -5.61 15.00
C ILE A 328 7.06 -5.54 13.77
N PRO A 329 8.16 -4.76 13.80
CA PRO A 329 9.16 -4.79 12.74
C PRO A 329 9.78 -6.20 12.62
N PRO A 330 10.18 -6.66 11.43
CA PRO A 330 10.74 -8.01 11.24
C PRO A 330 12.17 -8.16 11.78
N ASN A 331 12.82 -7.05 12.18
CA ASN A 331 14.16 -7.04 12.75
C ASN A 331 14.16 -6.26 14.07
N ALA A 332 14.92 -6.76 15.06
CA ALA A 332 15.11 -6.15 16.37
C ALA A 332 13.79 -5.78 17.10
N SER A 333 12.72 -6.57 16.91
CA SER A 333 11.37 -6.20 17.34
C SER A 333 11.26 -5.93 18.84
N SER A 334 11.93 -6.74 19.67
CA SER A 334 11.90 -6.62 21.14
C SER A 334 12.52 -5.32 21.68
N THR A 335 13.26 -4.59 20.84
CA THR A 335 13.80 -3.26 21.16
C THR A 335 12.76 -2.14 21.01
N THR A 336 11.58 -2.45 20.48
CA THR A 336 10.51 -1.48 20.20
C THR A 336 9.34 -1.67 21.16
N ALA A 337 8.62 -0.58 21.49
CA ALA A 337 7.51 -0.64 22.44
C ALA A 337 6.34 -1.53 22.00
N ILE A 338 6.10 -1.63 20.68
CA ILE A 338 4.99 -2.41 20.12
C ILE A 338 5.11 -3.92 20.41
N PHE A 339 6.33 -4.44 20.55
CA PHE A 339 6.56 -5.85 20.89
C PHE A 339 5.96 -6.21 22.26
N HIS A 340 5.96 -5.25 23.20
CA HIS A 340 5.48 -5.43 24.57
C HIS A 340 4.04 -4.92 24.77
N THR A 341 3.32 -4.64 23.67
CA THR A 341 1.98 -4.05 23.71
C THR A 341 0.94 -5.05 23.22
N GLU A 342 -0.04 -5.37 24.06
CA GLU A 342 -1.20 -6.19 23.67
C GLU A 342 -2.23 -5.36 22.89
N ILE A 343 -2.67 -5.88 21.75
CA ILE A 343 -3.63 -5.20 20.86
C ILE A 343 -4.64 -6.22 20.32
N SER A 344 -5.93 -5.89 20.39
CA SER A 344 -6.98 -6.69 19.79
C SER A 344 -6.96 -6.59 18.26
N ASN A 345 -7.08 -7.72 17.56
CA ASN A 345 -7.19 -7.77 16.10
C ASN A 345 -8.65 -7.76 15.62
N GLU A 346 -9.51 -6.98 16.26
CA GLU A 346 -10.88 -6.77 15.80
C GLU A 346 -10.90 -6.01 14.47
N LEU A 347 -11.68 -6.49 13.50
CA LEU A 347 -11.85 -5.80 12.22
C LEU A 347 -12.95 -4.73 12.33
N LYS A 348 -12.57 -3.47 12.13
CA LYS A 348 -13.50 -2.32 12.08
C LYS A 348 -13.68 -1.81 10.66
N PHE A 349 -14.87 -1.33 10.32
CA PHE A 349 -15.18 -0.70 9.03
C PHE A 349 -15.47 0.79 9.21
N PRO A 350 -15.23 1.66 8.19
CA PRO A 350 -14.57 1.42 6.90
C PRO A 350 -13.18 0.76 6.99
N ASN A 351 -12.80 -0.02 5.97
CA ASN A 351 -11.50 -0.68 5.90
C ASN A 351 -11.12 -1.09 4.48
N PHE A 352 -9.84 -1.42 4.28
CA PHE A 352 -9.38 -2.14 3.10
C PHE A 352 -9.57 -3.65 3.30
N ILE A 353 -10.08 -4.34 2.28
CA ILE A 353 -10.41 -5.78 2.30
C ILE A 353 -9.80 -6.54 1.13
#